data_AF-A0A9W6PB24-F1
#
_entry.id   AF-A0A9W6PB24-F1
#
_cell.length_a   1.000
_cell.length_b   1.000
_cell.length_c   1.000
_cell.angle_alpha   90.00
_cell.angle_beta   90.00
_cell.angle_gamma   90.00
#
_symmetry.space_group_name_H-M   'P 1'
#
loop_
_entity.id
_entity.type
_entity.pdbx_description
1 polymer ?
#
loop_
_entity_poly.entity_id
_entity_poly.type
_entity_poly.pdbx_seq_one_letter_code
_entity_poly.pdbx_strand_id
1 'polypeptide(L)'
;MAEEFLQWTVREQRVHNLTIQDVHTYHVLAGATPVLVHNSGPCDPPLKSLHPDSSLDKSSLDFWGKQDTEDILFSLRPGAKEALRAKPDGTIANGNTRIKVLRDRGYDVDSLPREPYGSSRPMTDEDFWNMDQ
;
A
#
# COMPACT_ATOMS: atom_id res chain seq x y z
N MET A 1 6.76 45.29 46.74
CA MET A 1 6.70 43.82 46.68
C MET A 1 6.72 43.47 45.20
N ALA A 2 7.76 42.79 44.73
CA ALA A 2 7.89 42.37 43.34
C ALA A 2 7.90 40.84 43.35
N GLU A 3 6.93 40.23 42.67
CA GLU A 3 6.84 38.78 42.53
C GLU A 3 7.63 38.35 41.29
N GLU A 4 8.65 37.51 41.50
CA GLU A 4 9.41 36.88 40.42
C GLU A 4 8.62 35.69 39.84
N PHE A 5 8.29 35.77 38.56
CA PHE A 5 7.75 34.64 37.80
C PHE A 5 8.89 33.70 37.40
N LEU A 6 8.96 32.52 38.03
CA LEU A 6 9.87 31.45 37.65
C LEU A 6 9.42 30.82 36.33
N GLN A 7 10.14 31.13 35.25
CA GLN A 7 9.96 30.55 33.93
C GLN A 7 10.51 29.12 33.91
N TRP A 8 9.62 28.12 33.99
CA TRP A 8 9.95 26.69 33.86
C TRP A 8 10.21 26.33 32.38
N THR A 9 11.29 26.82 31.78
CA THR A 9 11.79 26.26 30.53
C THR A 9 12.80 25.17 30.86
N VAL A 10 12.46 23.91 30.53
CA VAL A 10 13.40 22.78 30.54
C VAL A 10 14.62 23.19 29.71
N ARG A 11 15.83 23.09 30.29
CA ARG A 11 17.10 23.35 29.57
C ARG A 11 17.11 22.56 28.28
N GLU A 12 17.55 23.18 27.18
CA GLU A 12 17.66 22.59 25.84
C GLU A 12 18.14 21.14 25.92
N GLN A 13 17.21 20.20 25.77
CA GLN A 13 17.54 18.78 25.68
C GLN A 13 17.86 18.46 24.23
N ARG A 14 19.06 17.89 24.02
CA ARG A 14 19.46 17.41 22.70
C ARG A 14 18.56 16.25 22.31
N VAL A 15 17.62 16.49 21.40
CA VAL A 15 16.82 15.42 20.78
C VAL A 15 17.63 14.76 19.68
N HIS A 16 17.68 13.42 19.70
CA HIS A 16 18.25 12.65 18.62
C HIS A 16 17.11 12.15 17.75
N ASN A 17 17.08 12.56 16.47
CA ASN A 17 16.19 11.93 15.50
C ASN A 17 16.70 10.50 15.28
N LEU A 18 15.95 9.50 15.74
CA LEU A 18 16.22 8.11 15.39
C LEU A 18 15.75 7.88 13.96
N THR A 19 16.69 7.71 13.03
CA THR A 19 16.38 7.17 11.71
C THR A 19 16.22 5.66 11.87
N ILE A 20 14.99 5.17 11.84
CA ILE A 20 14.71 3.73 11.90
C ILE A 20 14.72 3.21 10.46
N GLN A 21 15.68 2.33 10.14
CA GLN A 21 15.92 1.89 8.76
C GLN A 21 14.92 0.83 8.27
N ASP A 22 14.30 0.05 9.18
CA ASP A 22 13.42 -1.08 8.84
C ASP A 22 12.07 -1.05 9.60
N VAL A 23 11.22 -2.05 9.38
CA VAL A 23 9.97 -2.24 10.13
C VAL A 23 10.30 -2.68 11.56
N HIS A 24 9.84 -1.91 12.54
CA HIS A 24 10.08 -2.18 13.96
C HIS A 24 8.75 -2.08 14.72
N THR A 25 8.57 -2.95 15.71
CA THR A 25 7.45 -2.90 16.65
C THR A 25 7.95 -2.35 17.98
N TYR A 26 7.40 -1.22 18.40
CA TYR A 26 7.70 -0.56 19.65
C TYR A 26 6.58 -0.81 20.65
N HIS A 27 6.96 -1.13 21.88
CA HIS A 27 6.07 -1.09 23.02
C HIS A 27 6.23 0.28 23.69
N VAL A 28 5.18 1.09 23.68
CA VAL A 28 5.18 2.44 24.25
C VAL A 28 4.13 2.50 25.36
N LEU A 29 4.49 3.07 26.51
CA LEU A 29 3.55 3.35 27.59
C LEU A 29 2.94 4.73 27.39
N ALA A 30 1.66 4.80 27.00
CA ALA A 30 0.89 6.03 26.96
C ALA A 30 0.20 6.23 28.32
N GLY A 31 0.94 6.79 29.28
CA GLY A 31 0.53 6.77 30.69
C GLY A 31 0.55 5.35 31.25
N ALA A 32 -0.59 4.86 31.73
CA ALA A 32 -0.76 3.49 32.22
C ALA A 32 -1.21 2.49 31.13
N THR A 33 -1.43 2.94 29.89
CA THR A 33 -1.93 2.11 28.79
C THR A 33 -0.77 1.65 27.90
N PRO A 34 -0.46 0.35 27.84
CA PRO A 34 0.54 -0.15 26.88
C PRO A 34 -0.02 -0.10 25.46
N VAL A 35 0.74 0.49 24.53
CA VAL A 35 0.41 0.58 23.10
C VAL A 35 1.50 -0.12 22.29
N LEU A 36 1.07 -0.96 21.35
CA LEU A 36 1.94 -1.56 20.36
C LEU A 36 1.92 -0.71 19.09
N VAL A 37 3.05 -0.14 18.72
CA VAL A 37 3.18 0.72 17.53
C VAL A 37 4.17 0.06 16.58
N HIS A 38 3.79 -0.11 15.31
CA HIS A 38 4.73 -0.54 14.27
C HIS A 38 4.98 0.59 13.27
N ASN A 39 6.23 0.75 12.85
CA ASN A 39 6.53 1.60 11.71
C ASN A 39 6.21 0.80 10.44
N SER A 40 5.14 1.18 9.74
CA SER A 40 4.79 0.60 8.44
C SER A 40 5.38 1.44 7.31
N GLY A 41 5.66 0.82 6.16
CA GLY A 41 6.09 1.53 4.95
C GLY A 41 5.06 2.58 4.50
N PRO A 42 5.33 3.34 3.41
CA PRO A 42 4.38 4.33 2.92
C PRO A 42 3.01 3.68 2.80
N CYS A 43 2.04 4.24 3.53
CA CYS A 43 0.66 3.79 3.44
C CYS A 43 0.23 4.01 2.00
N ASP A 44 0.06 2.91 1.30
CA ASP A 44 -0.38 2.87 -0.07
C ASP A 44 -1.73 3.60 -0.17
N PRO A 45 -1.91 4.58 -1.08
CA PRO A 45 -3.20 5.25 -1.21
C PRO A 45 -4.31 4.25 -1.51
N PRO A 46 -5.55 4.49 -1.06
CA PRO A 46 -6.68 3.59 -1.30
C PRO A 46 -6.82 3.26 -2.79
N LEU A 47 -7.16 2.01 -3.08
CA LEU A 47 -7.33 1.55 -4.46
C LEU A 47 -8.53 2.27 -5.09
N LYS A 48 -8.35 2.79 -6.30
CA LYS A 48 -9.44 3.41 -7.06
C LYS A 48 -9.48 2.90 -8.48
N SER A 49 -10.69 2.64 -8.97
CA SER A 49 -10.94 2.29 -10.36
C SER A 49 -10.98 3.56 -11.22
N LEU A 50 -10.43 3.52 -12.44
CA LEU A 50 -10.54 4.64 -13.39
C LEU A 50 -11.92 4.77 -14.01
N HIS A 51 -12.65 3.66 -14.07
CA HIS A 51 -13.93 3.55 -14.74
C HIS A 51 -14.98 3.02 -13.75
N PRO A 52 -16.27 3.34 -13.98
CA PRO A 52 -17.35 2.77 -13.18
C PRO A 52 -17.41 1.25 -13.35
N ASP A 53 -17.92 0.55 -12.34
CA ASP A 53 -17.99 -0.92 -12.36
C ASP A 53 -18.82 -1.49 -13.52
N SER A 54 -19.71 -0.69 -14.12
CA SER A 54 -20.47 -1.06 -15.30
C SER A 54 -19.60 -1.31 -16.54
N SER A 55 -18.35 -0.83 -16.56
CA SER A 55 -17.41 -1.09 -17.66
C SER A 55 -16.64 -2.40 -17.49
N LEU A 56 -16.83 -3.12 -16.36
CA LEU A 56 -16.19 -4.40 -16.14
C LEU A 56 -16.82 -5.47 -17.04
N ASP A 57 -15.97 -6.35 -17.57
CA ASP A 57 -16.44 -7.45 -18.39
C ASP A 57 -17.29 -8.43 -17.55
N LYS A 58 -18.52 -8.66 -18.00
CA LYS A 58 -19.49 -9.48 -17.28
C LYS A 58 -19.07 -10.94 -17.19
N SER A 59 -18.46 -11.48 -18.24
CA SER A 59 -18.00 -12.87 -18.24
C SER A 59 -16.85 -13.08 -17.25
N SER A 60 -15.96 -12.10 -17.14
CA SER A 60 -14.88 -12.06 -16.16
C SER A 60 -15.43 -11.96 -14.73
N LEU A 61 -16.43 -11.12 -14.49
CA LEU A 61 -17.10 -11.02 -13.19
C LEU A 61 -17.76 -12.34 -12.79
N ASP A 62 -18.48 -12.99 -13.71
CA ASP A 62 -19.14 -14.27 -13.45
C ASP A 62 -18.13 -15.39 -13.19
N PHE A 63 -16.98 -15.37 -13.89
CA PHE A 63 -15.90 -16.33 -13.68
C PHE A 63 -15.26 -16.15 -12.30
N TRP A 64 -14.81 -14.93 -11.98
CA TRP A 64 -14.12 -14.63 -10.71
C TRP A 64 -15.06 -14.66 -9.51
N GLY A 65 -16.34 -14.30 -9.70
CA GLY A 65 -17.36 -14.35 -8.66
C GLY A 65 -17.60 -15.75 -8.11
N LYS A 66 -17.33 -16.79 -8.92
CA LYS A 66 -17.44 -18.21 -8.53
C LYS A 66 -16.18 -18.79 -7.87
N GLN A 67 -15.05 -18.09 -7.92
CA GLN A 67 -13.80 -18.56 -7.33
C GLN A 67 -13.77 -18.33 -5.82
N ASP A 68 -13.02 -19.14 -5.08
CA ASP A 68 -12.79 -18.90 -3.65
C ASP A 68 -11.96 -17.64 -3.43
N THR A 69 -12.11 -17.02 -2.26
CA THR A 69 -11.43 -15.76 -1.93
C THR A 69 -9.90 -15.96 -1.96
N GLU A 70 -9.44 -17.10 -1.46
CA GLU A 70 -8.04 -17.49 -1.40
C GLU A 70 -7.43 -17.62 -2.80
N ASP A 71 -8.15 -18.17 -3.77
CA ASP A 71 -7.68 -18.28 -5.15
C ASP A 71 -7.57 -16.92 -5.83
N ILE A 72 -8.52 -16.03 -5.54
CA ILE A 72 -8.45 -14.64 -6.02
C ILE A 72 -7.21 -13.95 -5.43
N LEU A 73 -6.99 -14.07 -4.12
CA LEU A 73 -5.82 -13.50 -3.44
C LEU A 73 -4.51 -14.08 -3.97
N PHE A 74 -4.45 -15.40 -4.19
CA PHE A 74 -3.30 -16.08 -4.76
C PHE A 74 -2.98 -15.57 -6.16
N SER A 75 -4.00 -15.27 -6.97
CA SER A 75 -3.81 -14.70 -8.31
C SER A 75 -3.28 -13.26 -8.29
N LEU A 76 -3.55 -12.51 -7.22
CA LEU A 76 -3.18 -11.10 -7.06
C LEU A 76 -1.81 -10.90 -6.41
N ARG A 77 -1.21 -11.95 -5.84
CA ARG A 77 0.08 -11.85 -5.14
C ARG A 77 1.18 -11.23 -6.03
N PRO A 78 2.12 -10.47 -5.45
CA PRO A 78 3.30 -9.99 -6.17
C PRO A 78 4.06 -11.13 -6.85
N GLY A 79 4.57 -10.88 -8.05
CA GLY A 79 5.26 -11.85 -8.89
C GLY A 79 4.36 -12.84 -9.63
N ALA A 80 3.04 -12.84 -9.39
CA ALA A 80 2.12 -13.60 -10.23
C ALA A 80 1.99 -12.97 -11.62
N LYS A 81 1.67 -13.80 -12.62
CA LYS A 81 1.39 -13.35 -13.99
C LYS A 81 0.35 -12.23 -14.02
N GLU A 82 -0.66 -12.36 -13.16
CA GLU A 82 -1.79 -11.43 -13.05
C GLU A 82 -1.77 -10.67 -11.71
N ALA A 83 -0.58 -10.33 -11.19
CA ALA A 83 -0.44 -9.61 -9.93
C ALA A 83 -1.26 -8.30 -9.91
N LEU A 84 -1.68 -7.89 -8.71
CA LEU A 84 -2.30 -6.60 -8.48
C LEU A 84 -1.30 -5.49 -8.81
N ARG A 85 -1.63 -4.62 -9.76
CA ARG A 85 -0.80 -3.49 -10.16
C ARG A 85 -1.54 -2.18 -9.97
N ALA A 86 -0.90 -1.22 -9.33
CA ALA A 86 -1.46 0.10 -9.09
C ALA A 86 -0.45 1.21 -9.41
N LYS A 87 -0.96 2.37 -9.82
CA LYS A 87 -0.17 3.60 -9.95
C LYS A 87 0.10 4.19 -8.56
N PRO A 88 1.09 5.10 -8.44
CA PRO A 88 1.40 5.77 -7.17
C PRO A 88 0.23 6.52 -6.53
N ASP A 89 -0.82 6.86 -7.28
CA ASP A 89 -2.02 7.54 -6.80
C ASP A 89 -3.17 6.60 -6.39
N GLY A 90 -2.89 5.29 -6.32
CA GLY A 90 -3.85 4.24 -5.94
C GLY A 90 -4.69 3.72 -7.12
N THR A 91 -4.51 4.26 -8.32
CA THR A 91 -5.26 3.82 -9.49
C THR A 91 -4.92 2.38 -9.85
N ILE A 92 -5.93 1.51 -9.91
CA ILE A 92 -5.77 0.10 -10.30
C ILE A 92 -5.45 0.03 -11.81
N ALA A 93 -4.31 -0.55 -12.14
CA ALA A 93 -3.89 -0.81 -13.52
C ALA A 93 -4.09 -2.28 -13.92
N ASN A 94 -4.00 -3.23 -12.98
CA ASN A 94 -4.40 -4.62 -13.19
C ASN A 94 -5.19 -5.14 -11.99
N GLY A 95 -6.16 -6.02 -12.25
CA GLY A 95 -6.93 -6.71 -11.20
C GLY A 95 -8.30 -6.12 -10.88
N ASN A 96 -8.81 -5.16 -11.67
CA ASN A 96 -10.09 -4.47 -11.42
C ASN A 96 -11.26 -5.43 -11.09
N THR A 97 -11.50 -6.45 -11.90
CA THR A 97 -12.57 -7.44 -11.67
C THR A 97 -12.41 -8.17 -10.34
N ARG A 98 -11.19 -8.59 -10.01
CA ARG A 98 -10.89 -9.33 -8.78
C ARG A 98 -11.02 -8.45 -7.55
N ILE A 99 -10.55 -7.21 -7.63
CA ILE A 99 -10.75 -6.21 -6.57
C ILE A 99 -12.23 -5.92 -6.35
N LYS A 100 -13.03 -5.81 -7.42
CA LYS A 100 -14.48 -5.65 -7.30
C LYS A 100 -15.13 -6.82 -6.55
N VAL A 101 -14.80 -8.05 -6.93
CA VAL A 101 -15.32 -9.26 -6.27
C VAL A 101 -14.92 -9.29 -4.78
N LEU A 102 -13.67 -8.97 -4.45
CA LEU A 102 -13.21 -8.92 -3.06
C LEU A 102 -13.93 -7.83 -2.24
N ARG A 103 -14.15 -6.65 -2.82
CA ARG A 103 -14.93 -5.58 -2.19
C ARG A 103 -16.38 -5.99 -1.92
N ASP A 104 -17.02 -6.64 -2.87
CA ASP A 104 -18.40 -7.13 -2.72
C ASP A 104 -18.51 -8.18 -1.60
N ARG A 105 -17.43 -8.93 -1.36
CA ARG A 105 -17.31 -9.87 -0.25
C ARG A 105 -16.97 -9.21 1.09
N GLY A 106 -16.79 -7.89 1.13
CA GLY A 106 -16.40 -7.15 2.32
C GLY A 106 -14.92 -7.31 2.72
N TYR A 107 -14.07 -7.75 1.79
CA TYR A 107 -12.64 -7.92 2.05
C TYR A 107 -11.92 -6.57 1.98
N ASP A 108 -10.97 -6.34 2.89
CA ASP A 108 -10.11 -5.16 2.85
C ASP A 108 -9.08 -5.29 1.72
N VAL A 109 -9.35 -4.59 0.61
CA VAL A 109 -8.51 -4.61 -0.57
C VAL A 109 -7.37 -3.60 -0.52
N ASP A 110 -7.47 -2.56 0.33
CA ASP A 110 -6.49 -1.48 0.36
C ASP A 110 -5.21 -1.92 1.07
N SER A 111 -5.31 -2.93 1.94
CA SER A 111 -4.19 -3.61 2.58
C SER A 111 -3.52 -4.69 1.71
N LEU A 112 -3.99 -4.91 0.48
CA LEU A 112 -3.41 -5.94 -0.39
C LEU A 112 -2.05 -5.52 -0.95
N PRO A 113 -1.05 -6.42 -0.96
CA PRO A 113 0.23 -6.13 -1.58
C PRO A 113 0.05 -5.90 -3.08
N ARG A 114 0.66 -4.84 -3.61
CA ARG A 114 0.54 -4.43 -5.02
C ARG A 114 1.86 -4.03 -5.62
N GLU A 115 2.03 -4.33 -6.90
CA GLU A 115 3.19 -3.91 -7.69
C GLU A 115 2.99 -2.51 -8.27
N PRO A 116 4.05 -1.68 -8.32
CA PRO A 116 3.97 -0.40 -9.01
C PRO A 116 3.76 -0.61 -10.51
N TYR A 117 2.72 0.01 -11.05
CA TYR A 117 2.49 0.04 -12.49
C TYR A 117 3.47 1.00 -13.17
N GLY A 118 4.14 0.54 -14.23
CA GLY A 118 5.06 1.36 -15.01
C GLY A 118 6.53 1.34 -14.53
N SER A 119 6.90 0.46 -13.59
CA SER A 119 8.29 0.28 -13.18
C SER A 119 9.13 -0.57 -14.14
N SER A 120 8.70 -0.76 -15.39
CA SER A 120 9.60 -1.30 -16.42
C SER A 120 10.74 -0.30 -16.57
N ARG A 121 11.96 -0.77 -16.33
CA ARG A 121 13.19 -0.04 -16.68
C ARG A 121 12.96 0.53 -18.09
N PRO A 122 13.08 1.85 -18.31
CA PRO A 122 12.87 2.41 -19.64
C PRO A 122 13.78 1.63 -20.59
N MET A 123 13.19 1.12 -21.67
CA MET A 123 13.92 0.40 -22.70
C MET A 123 15.06 1.32 -23.13
N THR A 124 16.30 0.88 -22.94
CA THR A 124 17.43 1.67 -23.39
C THR A 124 17.49 1.62 -24.92
N ASP A 125 18.12 2.60 -25.55
CA ASP A 125 18.33 2.57 -27.01
C ASP A 125 19.05 1.27 -27.42
N GLU A 126 19.96 0.77 -26.58
CA GLU A 126 20.64 -0.52 -26.77
C GLU A 126 19.67 -1.71 -26.71
N ASP A 127 18.72 -1.73 -25.78
CA ASP A 127 17.70 -2.79 -25.70
C ASP A 127 16.80 -2.79 -26.94
N PHE A 128 16.55 -1.61 -27.52
CA PHE A 128 15.76 -1.46 -28.75
C PHE A 128 16.52 -1.97 -29.98
N TRP A 129 17.82 -1.68 -30.10
CA TRP A 129 18.65 -2.14 -31.22
C TRP A 129 19.10 -3.60 -31.15
N ASN A 130 19.01 -4.24 -29.98
CA ASN A 130 19.40 -5.63 -29.75
C ASN A 130 18.21 -6.63 -29.73
N MET A 131 17.00 -6.21 -30.12
CA MET A 131 15.95 -7.18 -30.44
C MET A 131 16.31 -7.86 -31.77
N ASP A 132 16.66 -9.14 -31.71
CA ASP A 132 16.99 -9.97 -32.89
C ASP A 132 16.00 -9.73 -34.04
N GLN A 133 16.54 -9.45 -35.24
CA GLN A 133 15.81 -9.40 -36.52
C GLN A 133 15.42 -10.80 -36.99
#